data_AF-A0A812UBG6-F1
#
_entry.id   AF-A0A812UBG6-F1
#
_cell.length_a   1.000
_cell.length_b   1.000
_cell.length_c   1.000
_cell.angle_alpha   90.00
_cell.angle_beta   90.00
_cell.angle_gamma   90.00
#
_symmetry.space_group_name_H-M   'P 1'
#
loop_
_entity.id
_entity.type
_entity.pdbx_description
1 polymer ?
#
loop_
_entity_poly.entity_id
_entity_poly.type
_entity_poly.pdbx_seq_one_letter_code
_entity_poly.pdbx_strand_id
1 'polypeptide(L)'
;MRRPGYSKRQRSRSPKAEVNTRRISNALCRMIRYPEHRPEGLVVDSSGKVALSNLVSAWAEAEGLTKENILDTVQAHMWQDTEVRRYSILGEGACMAIRTLTHPV
;
A
#
# COMPACT_ATOMS: atom_id res chain seq x y z
N MET A 1 -16.82 42.11 -30.18
CA MET A 1 -16.56 41.59 -28.81
C MET A 1 -17.78 40.80 -28.33
N ARG A 2 -17.62 39.49 -28.04
CA ARG A 2 -18.37 38.68 -27.05
C ARG A 2 -17.83 37.24 -27.08
N ARG A 3 -17.28 36.77 -25.96
CA ARG A 3 -16.62 35.46 -25.80
C ARG A 3 -17.66 34.34 -25.66
N PRO A 4 -17.50 33.17 -26.31
CA PRO A 4 -18.31 31.99 -26.02
C PRO A 4 -18.00 31.48 -24.61
N GLY A 5 -19.05 31.33 -23.81
CA GLY A 5 -18.97 30.81 -22.45
C GLY A 5 -18.47 29.36 -22.45
N TYR A 6 -17.33 29.15 -21.79
CA TYR A 6 -16.84 27.83 -21.46
C TYR A 6 -17.84 27.19 -20.50
N SER A 7 -18.39 26.05 -20.90
CA SER A 7 -19.26 25.21 -20.09
C SER A 7 -18.65 25.01 -18.71
N LYS A 8 -19.44 25.30 -17.67
CA LYS A 8 -19.16 24.86 -16.30
C LYS A 8 -18.98 23.36 -16.36
N ARG A 9 -17.72 22.91 -16.42
CA ARG A 9 -17.36 21.52 -16.12
C ARG A 9 -17.84 21.30 -14.69
N GLN A 10 -19.01 20.69 -14.55
CA GLN A 10 -19.43 20.02 -13.35
C GLN A 10 -18.32 19.02 -13.02
N ARG A 11 -17.35 19.43 -12.18
CA ARG A 11 -16.52 18.48 -11.43
C ARG A 11 -17.43 17.90 -10.36
N SER A 12 -18.32 17.03 -10.81
CA SER A 12 -19.14 16.21 -9.93
C SER A 12 -18.26 15.08 -9.42
N ARG A 13 -18.36 14.88 -8.09
CA ARG A 13 -17.77 13.86 -7.22
C ARG A 13 -16.50 14.32 -6.52
N SER A 14 -16.69 14.87 -5.32
CA SER A 14 -15.75 14.67 -4.22
C SER A 14 -15.39 13.19 -4.20
N PRO A 15 -14.10 12.80 -4.32
CA PRO A 15 -13.71 11.41 -4.21
C PRO A 15 -14.21 10.89 -2.86
N LYS A 16 -14.93 9.76 -2.85
CA LYS A 16 -15.16 8.98 -1.62
C LYS A 16 -13.79 8.88 -0.96
N ALA A 17 -13.60 9.43 0.24
CA ALA A 17 -12.33 9.52 0.96
C ALA A 17 -11.38 8.39 0.53
N GLU A 18 -10.56 8.66 -0.50
CA GLU A 18 -9.84 7.58 -1.18
C GLU A 18 -8.78 7.12 -0.19
N VAL A 19 -8.84 5.84 0.17
CA VAL A 19 -7.82 5.22 1.00
C VAL A 19 -6.46 5.61 0.41
N ASN A 20 -5.65 6.33 1.19
CA ASN A 20 -4.42 6.91 0.68
C ASN A 20 -3.37 5.80 0.52
N THR A 21 -3.45 5.08 -0.61
CA THR A 21 -2.61 3.93 -0.93
C THR A 21 -1.12 4.30 -0.90
N ARG A 22 -0.77 5.55 -1.23
CA ARG A 22 0.60 6.05 -1.11
C ARG A 22 1.08 6.11 0.34
N ARG A 23 0.24 6.57 1.28
CA ARG A 23 0.54 6.57 2.73
C ARG A 23 0.75 5.15 3.25
N ILE A 24 -0.12 4.22 2.85
CA ILE A 24 -0.03 2.80 3.22
C ILE A 24 1.27 2.20 2.66
N SER A 25 1.57 2.41 1.37
CA SER A 25 2.78 1.91 0.72
C SER A 25 4.06 2.44 1.39
N ASN A 26 4.09 3.72 1.76
CA ASN A 26 5.22 4.29 2.49
C ASN A 26 5.37 3.68 3.89
N ALA A 27 4.26 3.49 4.61
CA ALA A 27 4.26 2.83 5.92
C ALA A 27 4.80 1.40 5.81
N LEU A 28 4.31 0.61 4.84
CA LEU A 28 4.77 -0.76 4.56
C LEU A 28 6.27 -0.83 4.28
N CYS A 29 6.77 0.03 3.39
CA CYS A 29 8.21 0.09 3.13
C CYS A 29 8.99 0.42 4.42
N ARG A 30 8.51 1.38 5.21
CA ARG A 30 9.21 1.86 6.41
C ARG A 30 9.27 0.77 7.49
N MET A 31 8.16 0.13 7.82
CA MET A 31 8.08 -0.91 8.86
C MET A 31 8.79 -2.22 8.47
N ILE A 32 8.88 -2.53 7.17
CA ILE A 32 9.56 -3.74 6.70
C ILE A 32 11.07 -3.52 6.64
N ARG A 33 11.53 -2.37 6.12
CA ARG A 33 12.97 -2.07 5.98
C ARG A 33 13.65 -1.66 7.28
N TYR A 34 12.94 -0.95 8.15
CA TYR A 34 13.52 -0.34 9.35
C TYR A 34 12.91 -0.97 10.61
N PRO A 35 13.64 -1.84 11.31
CA PRO A 35 13.16 -2.52 12.53
C PRO A 35 12.65 -1.55 13.61
N GLU A 36 13.23 -0.35 13.70
CA GLU A 36 12.83 0.72 14.63
C GLU A 36 11.43 1.30 14.35
N HIS A 37 10.88 1.04 13.17
CA HIS A 37 9.54 1.46 12.76
C HIS A 37 8.56 0.29 12.68
N ARG A 38 8.97 -0.88 13.16
CA ARG A 38 8.16 -2.08 13.11
C ARG A 38 7.13 -2.05 14.25
N PRO A 39 5.82 -2.11 13.95
CA PRO A 39 4.81 -2.25 14.98
C PRO A 39 5.02 -3.55 15.75
N GLU A 40 4.67 -3.51 17.04
CA GLU A 40 4.81 -4.65 17.93
C GLU A 40 4.01 -5.85 17.41
N GLY A 41 4.60 -7.06 17.45
CA GLY A 41 4.00 -8.27 16.90
C GLY A 41 4.18 -8.47 15.39
N LEU A 42 4.61 -7.47 14.62
CA LEU A 42 4.90 -7.67 13.20
C LEU A 42 6.17 -8.52 13.04
N VAL A 43 6.01 -9.66 12.37
CA VAL A 43 7.11 -10.58 12.05
C VAL A 43 7.47 -10.43 10.59
N VAL A 44 8.68 -9.93 10.36
CA VAL A 44 9.26 -9.81 9.03
C VAL A 44 10.42 -10.79 8.95
N ASP A 45 10.39 -11.64 7.93
CA ASP A 45 11.47 -12.57 7.63
C ASP A 45 12.72 -11.81 7.15
N SER A 46 13.88 -12.44 7.34
CA SER A 46 15.20 -12.01 6.83
C SER A 46 15.20 -11.60 5.36
N SER A 47 14.28 -12.16 4.55
CA SER A 47 14.12 -11.85 3.13
C SER A 47 13.21 -10.65 2.81
N GLY A 48 12.72 -9.94 3.84
CA GLY A 48 11.76 -8.82 3.71
C GLY A 48 10.33 -9.28 3.43
N LYS A 49 10.00 -10.53 3.77
CA LYS A 49 8.66 -11.11 3.63
C LYS A 49 7.86 -10.94 4.90
N VAL A 50 6.58 -10.62 4.77
CA VAL A 50 5.63 -10.53 5.87
C VAL A 50 4.36 -11.30 5.52
N ALA A 51 3.85 -12.09 6.46
CA ALA A 51 2.56 -12.75 6.29
C ALA A 51 1.44 -11.70 6.33
N LEU A 52 0.50 -11.77 5.37
CA LEU A 52 -0.58 -10.79 5.28
C LEU A 52 -1.52 -10.84 6.50
N SER A 53 -1.76 -12.03 7.06
CA SER A 53 -2.52 -12.19 8.30
C SER A 53 -1.87 -11.47 9.47
N ASN A 54 -0.55 -11.63 9.62
CA ASN A 54 0.21 -10.95 10.66
C ASN A 54 0.22 -9.43 10.44
N LEU A 55 0.43 -8.99 9.21
CA LEU A 55 0.40 -7.57 8.85
C LEU A 55 -0.94 -6.92 9.19
N VAL A 56 -2.05 -7.62 8.94
CA VAL A 56 -3.39 -7.14 9.26
C VAL A 56 -3.56 -7.02 10.77
N SER A 57 -3.24 -8.08 11.52
CA SER A 57 -3.41 -8.12 12.97
C SER A 57 -2.49 -7.16 13.73
N ALA A 58 -1.23 -7.00 13.29
CA ALA A 58 -0.24 -6.18 13.99
C ALA A 58 -0.33 -4.69 13.67
N TRP A 59 -0.94 -4.30 12.54
CA TRP A 59 -0.91 -2.91 12.08
C TRP A 59 -2.19 -2.45 11.40
N ALA A 60 -2.72 -3.21 10.44
CA ALA A 60 -3.83 -2.75 9.62
C ALA A 60 -5.10 -2.50 10.44
N GLU A 61 -5.42 -3.39 11.38
CA GLU A 61 -6.59 -3.24 12.26
C GLU A 61 -6.52 -1.96 13.09
N ALA A 62 -5.34 -1.61 13.61
CA ALA A 62 -5.14 -0.38 14.37
C ALA A 62 -5.30 0.89 13.52
N GLU A 63 -4.99 0.82 12.22
CA GLU A 63 -5.18 1.91 11.26
C GLU A 63 -6.57 1.90 10.61
N GLY A 64 -7.45 0.95 10.96
CA GLY A 64 -8.77 0.79 10.35
C GLY A 64 -8.72 0.33 8.89
N LEU A 65 -7.65 -0.37 8.50
CA LEU A 65 -7.42 -0.89 7.15
C LEU A 65 -7.78 -2.37 7.07
N THR A 66 -8.40 -2.76 5.96
CA THR A 66 -8.72 -4.16 5.70
C THR A 66 -7.63 -4.85 4.88
N LYS A 67 -7.70 -6.19 4.83
CA LYS A 67 -6.84 -7.02 3.97
C LYS A 67 -6.92 -6.56 2.52
N GLU A 68 -8.12 -6.24 2.04
CA GLU A 68 -8.38 -5.78 0.68
C GLU A 68 -7.68 -4.44 0.42
N ASN A 69 -7.72 -3.50 1.37
CA ASN A 69 -7.01 -2.21 1.21
C ASN A 69 -5.50 -2.38 1.08
N ILE A 70 -4.92 -3.32 1.82
CA ILE A 70 -3.50 -3.65 1.72
C ILE A 70 -3.20 -4.27 0.37
N LEU A 71 -3.98 -5.25 -0.07
CA LEU A 71 -3.78 -5.90 -1.38
C LEU A 71 -3.93 -4.90 -2.53
N ASP A 72 -4.97 -4.06 -2.51
CA ASP A 72 -5.18 -3.01 -3.50
C ASP A 72 -4.01 -2.03 -3.51
N THR A 73 -3.51 -1.65 -2.34
CA THR A 73 -2.33 -0.79 -2.23
C THR A 73 -1.09 -1.47 -2.82
N VAL A 74 -0.84 -2.73 -2.45
CA VAL A 74 0.32 -3.49 -2.92
C VAL A 74 0.26 -3.70 -4.43
N GLN A 75 -0.92 -3.97 -4.99
CA GLN A 75 -1.12 -4.08 -6.44
C GLN A 75 -0.92 -2.74 -7.14
N ALA A 76 -1.53 -1.66 -6.63
CA ALA A 76 -1.42 -0.32 -7.20
C ALA A 76 0.02 0.23 -7.17
N HIS A 77 0.80 -0.13 -6.14
CA HIS A 77 2.19 0.30 -5.97
C HIS A 77 3.19 -0.82 -6.24
N MET A 78 2.78 -1.90 -6.91
CA MET A 78 3.63 -3.06 -7.20
C MET A 78 4.85 -2.66 -8.03
N TRP A 79 4.67 -1.69 -8.92
CA TRP A 79 5.69 -1.13 -9.80
C TRP A 79 5.96 0.33 -9.42
N GLN A 80 7.24 0.66 -9.26
CA GLN A 80 7.75 2.03 -9.22
C GLN A 80 8.35 2.34 -10.58
N ASP A 81 7.82 3.39 -11.21
CA ASP A 81 8.32 3.96 -12.48
C ASP A 81 8.65 2.90 -13.54
N THR A 82 7.66 2.02 -13.80
CA THR A 82 7.61 0.99 -14.86
C THR A 82 8.68 -0.13 -14.82
N GLU A 83 9.83 0.09 -14.18
CA GLU A 83 10.97 -0.82 -14.25
C GLU A 83 11.31 -1.47 -12.89
N VAL A 84 10.97 -0.82 -11.77
CA VAL A 84 11.36 -1.28 -10.44
C VAL A 84 10.17 -1.89 -9.71
N ARG A 85 10.20 -3.21 -9.48
CA ARG A 85 9.16 -3.86 -8.69
C ARG A 85 9.38 -3.60 -7.20
N ARG A 86 8.43 -2.93 -6.54
CA ARG A 86 8.49 -2.65 -5.09
C ARG A 86 8.01 -3.82 -4.24
N TYR A 87 6.96 -4.50 -4.71
CA TYR A 87 6.31 -5.57 -3.97
C TYR A 87 6.18 -6.84 -4.81
N SER A 88 6.25 -7.98 -4.14
CA SER A 88 5.83 -9.27 -4.67
C SER A 88 4.81 -9.88 -3.72
N ILE A 89 3.67 -10.31 -4.25
CA ILE A 89 2.71 -11.14 -3.51
C ILE A 89 3.16 -12.60 -3.70
N LEU A 90 3.20 -13.36 -2.62
CA LEU A 90 3.60 -14.76 -2.59
C LEU A 90 2.47 -15.59 -1.99
N GLY A 91 2.16 -16.72 -2.61
CA GLY A 91 1.10 -17.62 -2.18
C GLY A 91 -0.30 -17.16 -2.56
N GLU A 92 -1.30 -17.97 -2.21
CA GLU A 92 -2.71 -17.75 -2.48
C GLU A 92 -3.58 -17.97 -1.23
N GLY A 93 -4.75 -17.35 -1.19
CA GLY A 93 -5.75 -17.52 -0.14
C GLY A 93 -5.30 -17.07 1.26
N ALA A 94 -5.21 -18.02 2.18
CA ALA A 94 -4.91 -17.81 3.60
C ALA A 94 -3.40 -17.69 3.90
N CYS A 95 -2.54 -18.22 3.02
CA CYS A 95 -1.08 -18.20 3.19
C CYS A 95 -0.41 -17.06 2.42
N MET A 96 -1.17 -16.03 2.03
CA MET A 96 -0.62 -14.88 1.31
C MET A 96 0.44 -14.15 2.15
N ALA A 97 1.57 -13.86 1.52
CA ALA A 97 2.64 -13.04 2.06
C ALA A 97 3.01 -11.93 1.09
N ILE A 98 3.46 -10.80 1.62
CA ILE A 98 3.96 -9.68 0.84
C ILE A 98 5.47 -9.62 1.06
N ARG A 99 6.22 -9.48 -0.02
CA ARG A 99 7.66 -9.23 0.00
C ARG A 99 7.96 -7.85 -0.53
N THR A 100 8.69 -7.04 0.23
CA THR A 100 9.29 -5.82 -0.32
C THR A 100 10.61 -6.17 -1.02
N LEU A 101 10.73 -5.80 -2.30
CA LEU A 101 11.91 -6.07 -3.14
C LEU A 101 12.85 -4.88 -3.24
N THR A 102 12.51 -3.77 -2.60
CA THR A 102 13.29 -2.55 -2.69
C THR A 102 14.56 -2.68 -1.85
N HIS A 103 15.70 -2.60 -2.53
CA HIS A 103 17.02 -2.62 -1.89
C HIS A 103 17.13 -1.49 -0.85
N PRO A 104 17.76 -1.74 0.32
CA PRO A 104 18.24 -0.66 1.16
C PRO A 104 19.22 0.19 0.33
N VAL A 105 19.04 1.51 0.38
CA VAL A 105 19.96 2.50 -0.20
C VAL A 105 21.14 2.65 0.74
#